data_AF-A0A1R1X2V7-F1
#
_entry.id   AF-A0A1R1X2V7-F1
#
_cell.length_a   1.000
_cell.length_b   1.000
_cell.length_c   1.000
_cell.angle_alpha   90.00
_cell.angle_beta   90.00
_cell.angle_gamma   90.00
#
_symmetry.space_group_name_H-M   'P 1'
#
loop_
_entity.id
_entity.type
_entity.pdbx_description
1 polymer ?
#
loop_
_entity_poly.entity_id
_entity_poly.type
_entity_poly.pdbx_seq_one_letter_code
_entity_poly.pdbx_strand_id
1 'polypeptide(L)'
;LSNGVVTLFYVTVALTAYLVFGDNVLSPVLLSFEPSFFLDASYMLIALHVLLTAPMLLMSVSNEIEKDISTSDSENSESRFFTRSVLRGVIIIIASTTVVSLPNFEKLVSFFGSMTSSILSFVLPVAFYVQLYKNQITFSFMDKLSLGLILVIGMICFIAGSYFSGRDLLSSF
;
A
#
# COMPACT_ATOMS: atom_id res chain seq x y z
N LEU A 1 -7.44 -4.00 20.83
CA LEU A 1 -7.43 -2.64 21.41
C LEU A 1 -6.79 -1.61 20.46
N SER A 2 -5.58 -1.85 19.94
CA SER A 2 -4.90 -0.96 18.97
C SER A 2 -5.78 -0.56 17.76
N ASN A 3 -6.34 -1.53 17.03
CA ASN A 3 -7.17 -1.23 15.85
C ASN A 3 -8.42 -0.41 16.17
N GLY A 4 -8.99 -0.58 17.38
CA GLY A 4 -10.14 0.21 17.82
C GLY A 4 -9.78 1.69 18.03
N VAL A 5 -8.61 1.94 18.62
CA VAL A 5 -8.08 3.30 18.80
C VAL A 5 -7.84 3.96 17.45
N VAL A 6 -7.16 3.27 16.53
CA VAL A 6 -6.91 3.76 15.17
C VAL A 6 -8.21 4.10 14.44
N THR A 7 -9.20 3.21 14.51
CA THR A 7 -10.52 3.43 13.88
C THR A 7 -11.20 4.66 14.47
N LEU A 8 -11.16 4.84 15.79
CA LEU A 8 -11.74 6.01 16.45
C LEU A 8 -11.07 7.31 16.01
N PHE A 9 -9.74 7.34 15.89
CA PHE A 9 -9.02 8.50 15.35
C PHE A 9 -9.42 8.80 13.90
N TYR A 10 -9.48 7.81 13.02
CA TYR A 10 -9.92 8.03 11.64
C TYR A 10 -11.36 8.55 11.56
N VAL A 11 -12.29 7.95 12.31
CA VAL A 11 -13.71 8.35 12.30
C VAL A 11 -13.87 9.76 12.86
N THR A 12 -13.20 10.10 13.96
CA THR A 12 -13.29 11.45 14.54
C THR A 12 -12.74 12.52 13.60
N VAL A 13 -11.60 12.28 12.96
CA VAL A 13 -11.02 13.22 11.97
C VAL A 13 -11.90 13.34 10.72
N ALA A 14 -12.42 12.24 10.21
CA ALA A 14 -13.30 12.26 9.05
C ALA A 14 -14.62 12.98 9.34
N LEU A 15 -15.21 12.75 10.52
CA LEU A 15 -16.46 13.37 10.95
C LEU A 15 -16.28 14.88 11.13
N THR A 16 -15.19 15.34 11.78
CA THR A 16 -14.94 16.78 11.93
C THR A 16 -14.67 17.46 10.59
N ALA A 17 -13.91 16.83 9.68
CA ALA A 17 -13.70 17.35 8.34
C ALA A 17 -15.02 17.49 7.56
N TYR A 18 -15.88 16.46 7.60
CA TYR A 18 -17.17 16.49 6.92
C TYR A 18 -18.12 17.54 7.52
N LEU A 19 -18.14 17.72 8.84
CA LEU A 19 -18.98 18.75 9.48
C LEU A 19 -18.57 20.19 9.10
N VAL A 20 -17.29 20.43 8.82
CA VAL A 20 -16.78 21.77 8.49
C VAL A 20 -16.98 22.09 7.00
N PHE A 21 -16.64 21.17 6.11
CA PHE A 21 -16.64 21.41 4.65
C PHE A 21 -17.90 20.90 3.94
N GLY A 22 -18.70 20.06 4.61
CA GLY A 22 -19.89 19.43 4.02
C GLY A 22 -19.54 18.60 2.78
N ASP A 23 -20.36 18.75 1.74
CA ASP A 23 -20.22 18.01 0.48
C ASP A 23 -19.04 18.50 -0.41
N ASN A 24 -18.35 19.58 -0.04
CA ASN A 24 -17.25 20.15 -0.82
C ASN A 24 -15.86 19.64 -0.41
N VAL A 25 -15.77 18.56 0.38
CA VAL A 25 -14.48 17.97 0.78
C VAL A 25 -13.73 17.46 -0.45
N LEU A 26 -12.55 18.01 -0.68
CA LEU A 26 -11.60 17.50 -1.66
C LEU A 26 -10.74 16.39 -1.06
N SER A 27 -10.27 15.48 -1.91
CA SER A 27 -9.24 14.52 -1.54
C SER A 27 -7.94 14.89 -2.24
N PRO A 28 -6.82 15.05 -1.51
CA PRO A 28 -6.68 15.02 -0.05
C PRO A 28 -7.37 16.20 0.67
N VAL A 29 -7.84 15.97 1.91
CA VAL A 29 -8.66 16.93 2.70
C VAL A 29 -8.01 18.31 2.88
N LEU A 30 -6.67 18.35 2.89
CA LEU A 30 -5.86 19.56 3.04
C LEU A 30 -6.11 20.58 1.92
N LEU A 31 -6.61 20.15 0.76
CA LEU A 31 -6.96 21.05 -0.36
C LEU A 31 -8.26 21.83 -0.11
N SER A 32 -9.08 21.40 0.85
CA SER A 32 -10.36 22.06 1.17
C SER A 32 -10.18 23.28 2.07
N PHE A 33 -9.01 23.41 2.72
CA PHE A 33 -8.71 24.48 3.66
C PHE A 33 -8.21 25.74 2.95
N GLU A 34 -8.56 26.91 3.51
CA GLU A 34 -8.03 28.19 3.06
C GLU A 34 -6.52 28.33 3.39
N PRO A 35 -5.76 29.04 2.54
CA PRO A 35 -4.32 29.21 2.73
C PRO A 35 -4.03 29.91 4.06
N SER A 36 -3.32 29.21 4.94
CA SER A 36 -2.96 29.67 6.28
C SER A 36 -1.58 29.15 6.67
N PHE A 37 -0.95 29.81 7.66
CA PHE A 37 0.35 29.38 8.16
C PHE A 37 0.36 27.94 8.70
N PHE A 38 -0.74 27.51 9.32
CA PHE A 38 -0.88 26.14 9.84
C PHE A 38 -0.98 25.09 8.73
N LEU A 39 -1.62 25.43 7.62
CA LEU A 39 -1.73 24.57 6.45
C LEU A 39 -0.36 24.37 5.80
N ASP A 40 0.41 25.44 5.62
CA ASP A 40 1.76 25.37 5.05
C ASP A 40 2.72 24.55 5.95
N ALA A 41 2.65 24.76 7.26
CA ALA A 41 3.38 23.94 8.23
C ALA A 41 3.01 22.45 8.16
N SER A 42 1.74 22.14 7.92
CA SER A 42 1.25 20.76 7.76
C SER A 42 1.81 20.11 6.49
N TYR A 43 1.82 20.84 5.36
CA TYR A 43 2.45 20.36 4.12
C TYR A 43 3.95 20.13 4.30
N MET A 44 4.67 21.04 4.99
CA MET A 44 6.08 20.84 5.31
C MET A 44 6.31 19.58 6.17
N LEU A 45 5.46 19.34 7.17
CA LEU A 45 5.58 18.17 8.04
C LEU A 45 5.34 16.87 7.28
N ILE A 46 4.32 16.83 6.42
CA ILE A 46 4.02 15.68 5.54
C ILE A 46 5.20 15.45 4.57
N ALA A 47 5.71 16.51 3.94
CA ALA A 47 6.85 16.41 3.04
C ALA A 47 8.10 15.90 3.76
N LEU A 48 8.38 16.39 4.97
CA LEU A 48 9.50 15.93 5.80
C LEU A 48 9.33 14.46 6.20
N HIS A 49 8.13 14.06 6.60
CA HIS A 49 7.81 12.67 6.93
C HIS A 49 8.06 11.75 5.73
N VAL A 50 7.51 12.09 4.56
CA VAL A 50 7.69 11.30 3.33
C VAL A 50 9.17 11.24 2.92
N LEU A 51 9.89 12.37 3.02
CA LEU A 51 11.32 12.44 2.73
C LEU A 51 12.15 11.53 3.64
N LEU A 52 11.78 11.41 4.92
CA LEU A 52 12.46 10.53 5.87
C LEU A 52 12.08 9.06 5.69
N THR A 53 10.81 8.77 5.38
CA THR A 53 10.31 7.39 5.23
C THR A 53 10.70 6.77 3.90
N ALA A 54 10.79 7.54 2.81
CA ALA A 54 11.18 7.04 1.48
C ALA A 54 12.52 6.28 1.46
N PRO A 55 13.65 6.81 1.99
CA PRO A 55 14.91 6.07 2.01
C PRO A 55 14.87 4.85 2.93
N MET A 56 14.12 4.90 4.05
CA MET A 56 13.95 3.73 4.91
C MET A 56 13.23 2.58 4.18
N LEU A 57 12.14 2.87 3.47
CA LEU A 57 11.41 1.88 2.69
C LEU A 57 12.27 1.32 1.55
N LEU A 58 12.98 2.18 0.82
CA LEU A 58 13.89 1.76 -0.25
C LEU A 58 15.00 0.84 0.26
N MET A 59 15.56 1.13 1.43
CA MET A 59 16.58 0.28 2.06
C MET A 59 15.99 -1.08 2.45
N SER A 60 14.79 -1.12 3.04
CA SER A 60 14.12 -2.36 3.41
C SER A 60 13.87 -3.24 2.17
N VAL A 61 13.29 -2.68 1.11
CA VAL A 61 12.99 -3.41 -0.14
C VAL A 61 14.27 -3.90 -0.81
N SER A 62 15.30 -3.07 -0.89
CA SER A 62 16.59 -3.44 -1.47
C SER A 62 17.23 -4.62 -0.74
N ASN A 63 17.11 -4.67 0.59
CA ASN A 63 17.69 -5.74 1.39
C ASN A 63 16.92 -7.07 1.22
N GLU A 64 15.59 -7.04 1.12
CA GLU A 64 14.79 -8.25 0.86
C GLU A 64 15.07 -8.82 -0.53
N ILE A 65 15.14 -7.98 -1.57
CA ILE A 65 15.49 -8.41 -2.93
C ILE A 65 16.91 -8.99 -2.97
N GLU A 66 17.87 -8.35 -2.28
CA GLU A 66 19.24 -8.87 -2.19
C GLU A 66 19.28 -10.22 -1.49
N LYS A 67 18.50 -10.43 -0.43
CA LYS A 67 18.42 -11.71 0.28
C LYS A 67 17.91 -12.82 -0.64
N ASP A 68 16.87 -12.55 -1.43
CA ASP A 68 16.32 -13.51 -2.38
C ASP A 68 17.34 -13.84 -3.49
N ILE A 69 18.06 -12.84 -4.00
CA ILE A 69 19.09 -13.00 -5.05
C ILE A 69 20.37 -13.67 -4.53
N SER A 70 20.82 -13.34 -3.31
CA SER A 70 22.08 -13.83 -2.72
C SER A 70 22.06 -15.32 -2.37
N THR A 71 20.91 -15.98 -2.49
CA THR A 71 20.83 -17.45 -2.50
C THR A 71 21.60 -18.07 -3.68
N SER A 72 22.00 -17.26 -4.68
CA SER A 72 22.76 -17.67 -5.87
C SER A 72 24.15 -17.01 -5.90
N ASP A 73 25.15 -17.67 -5.31
CA ASP A 73 26.59 -17.66 -5.64
C ASP A 73 27.26 -16.34 -6.12
N SER A 74 27.51 -15.38 -5.22
CA SER A 74 28.51 -14.33 -5.50
C SER A 74 29.22 -13.81 -4.23
N GLU A 75 30.40 -14.38 -3.94
CA GLU A 75 31.25 -14.03 -2.79
C GLU A 75 31.97 -12.66 -2.90
N ASN A 76 31.81 -11.91 -3.99
CA ASN A 76 32.57 -10.67 -4.19
C ASN A 76 31.86 -9.45 -3.56
N SER A 77 32.54 -8.79 -2.61
CA SER A 77 32.05 -7.60 -1.89
C SER A 77 31.74 -6.42 -2.82
N GLU A 78 32.53 -6.22 -3.88
CA GLU A 78 32.35 -5.12 -4.83
C GLU A 78 31.11 -5.30 -5.72
N SER A 79 30.81 -6.54 -6.13
CA SER A 79 29.60 -6.88 -6.89
C SER A 79 28.32 -6.57 -6.10
N ARG A 80 28.34 -6.77 -4.77
CA ARG A 80 27.22 -6.43 -3.89
C ARG A 80 26.95 -4.93 -3.81
N PHE A 81 27.99 -4.10 -3.70
CA PHE A 81 27.81 -2.64 -3.71
C PHE A 81 27.27 -2.12 -5.05
N PHE A 82 27.74 -2.69 -6.16
CA PHE A 82 27.25 -2.35 -7.49
C PHE A 82 25.78 -2.78 -7.66
N THR A 83 25.45 -4.02 -7.29
CA THR A 83 24.09 -4.56 -7.35
C THR A 83 23.11 -3.75 -6.49
N ARG A 84 23.52 -3.34 -5.28
CA ARG A 84 22.73 -2.44 -4.41
C ARG A 84 22.46 -1.09 -5.06
N SER A 85 23.49 -0.48 -5.65
CA SER A 85 23.37 0.84 -6.28
C SER A 85 22.48 0.78 -7.53
N VAL A 86 22.61 -0.29 -8.32
CA VAL A 86 21.77 -0.54 -9.50
C VAL A 86 20.32 -0.80 -9.11
N LEU A 87 20.04 -1.67 -8.12
CA LEU A 87 18.67 -1.93 -7.66
C LEU A 87 17.98 -0.65 -7.18
N ARG A 88 18.68 0.17 -6.38
CA ARG A 88 18.16 1.47 -5.93
C ARG A 88 17.91 2.43 -7.08
N GLY A 89 18.85 2.51 -8.02
CA GLY A 89 18.70 3.32 -9.23
C GLY A 89 17.48 2.90 -10.05
N VAL A 90 17.30 1.60 -10.27
CA VAL A 90 16.15 1.05 -11.02
C VAL A 90 14.83 1.38 -10.32
N ILE A 91 14.73 1.18 -9.01
CA ILE A 91 13.49 1.48 -8.26
C ILE A 91 13.15 2.98 -8.37
N ILE A 92 14.15 3.87 -8.21
CA ILE A 92 13.95 5.32 -8.34
C ILE A 92 13.56 5.71 -9.77
N ILE A 93 14.18 5.11 -10.78
CA ILE A 93 13.86 5.35 -12.19
C ILE A 93 12.42 4.94 -12.49
N ILE A 94 11.99 3.76 -12.03
CA ILE A 94 10.61 3.28 -12.21
C ILE A 94 9.63 4.23 -11.51
N ALA A 95 9.91 4.62 -10.27
CA ALA A 95 9.08 5.55 -9.52
C ALA A 95 8.97 6.92 -10.22
N SER A 96 10.10 7.49 -10.64
CA SER A 96 10.16 8.76 -11.37
C SER A 96 9.41 8.70 -12.70
N THR A 97 9.61 7.63 -13.47
CA THR A 97 8.91 7.40 -14.74
C THR A 97 7.40 7.31 -14.54
N THR A 98 6.96 6.66 -13.46
CA THR A 98 5.54 6.53 -13.11
C THR A 98 4.92 7.90 -12.80
N VAL A 99 5.63 8.77 -12.07
CA VAL A 99 5.17 10.13 -11.76
C VAL A 99 5.07 11.00 -13.01
N VAL A 100 6.04 10.91 -13.92
CA VAL A 100 6.03 11.71 -15.17
C VAL A 100 4.96 11.22 -16.15
N SER A 101 4.71 9.91 -16.20
CA SER A 101 3.80 9.32 -17.18
C SER A 101 2.32 9.49 -16.81
N LEU A 102 1.99 9.69 -15.53
CA LEU A 102 0.62 9.62 -15.04
C LEU A 102 0.25 10.88 -14.25
N PRO A 103 -0.66 11.74 -14.76
CA PRO A 103 -1.03 13.00 -14.11
C PRO A 103 -1.81 12.80 -12.80
N ASN A 104 -2.31 11.59 -12.52
CA ASN A 104 -3.10 11.27 -11.33
C ASN A 104 -2.45 10.15 -10.50
N PHE A 105 -1.30 10.46 -9.89
CA PHE A 105 -0.53 9.52 -9.06
C PHE A 105 -1.36 8.91 -7.92
N GLU A 106 -2.25 9.67 -7.30
CA GLU A 106 -3.11 9.22 -6.19
C GLU A 106 -3.98 8.00 -6.57
N LYS A 107 -4.50 8.00 -7.81
CA LYS A 107 -5.31 6.89 -8.32
C LYS A 107 -4.49 5.61 -8.47
N LEU A 108 -3.24 5.71 -8.93
CA LEU A 108 -2.34 4.55 -9.00
C LEU A 108 -1.99 4.01 -7.62
N VAL A 109 -1.71 4.89 -6.67
CA VAL A 109 -1.42 4.50 -5.29
C VAL A 109 -2.63 3.79 -4.68
N SER A 110 -3.85 4.28 -4.94
CA SER A 110 -5.08 3.61 -4.51
C SER A 110 -5.25 2.23 -5.13
N PHE A 111 -4.92 2.07 -6.41
CA PHE A 111 -4.98 0.80 -7.13
C PHE A 111 -4.01 -0.23 -6.53
N PHE A 112 -2.71 0.09 -6.48
CA PHE A 112 -1.70 -0.80 -5.90
C PHE A 112 -1.93 -1.05 -4.40
N GLY A 113 -2.44 -0.06 -3.68
CA GLY A 113 -2.83 -0.17 -2.29
C GLY A 113 -3.97 -1.18 -2.10
N SER A 114 -5.03 -1.09 -2.90
CA SER A 114 -6.15 -2.06 -2.86
C SER A 114 -5.70 -3.47 -3.26
N MET A 115 -4.83 -3.60 -4.27
CA MET A 115 -4.27 -4.87 -4.71
C MET A 115 -3.44 -5.54 -3.61
N THR A 116 -2.45 -4.82 -3.10
CA THR A 116 -1.52 -5.35 -2.09
C THR A 116 -2.26 -5.65 -0.79
N SER A 117 -3.12 -4.74 -0.33
CA SER A 117 -3.89 -4.94 0.92
C SER A 117 -4.87 -6.10 0.81
N SER A 118 -5.51 -6.32 -0.34
CA SER A 118 -6.41 -7.46 -0.55
C SER A 118 -5.65 -8.79 -0.52
N ILE A 119 -4.50 -8.86 -1.18
CA ILE A 119 -3.64 -10.05 -1.16
C ILE A 119 -3.16 -10.33 0.27
N LEU A 120 -2.67 -9.31 0.97
CA LEU A 120 -2.10 -9.47 2.30
C LEU A 120 -3.15 -9.79 3.38
N SER A 121 -4.35 -9.21 3.27
CA SER A 121 -5.41 -9.36 4.28
C SER A 121 -6.27 -10.61 4.09
N PHE A 122 -6.47 -11.06 2.85
CA PHE A 122 -7.33 -12.21 2.56
C PHE A 122 -6.55 -13.44 2.13
N VAL A 123 -5.62 -13.32 1.18
CA VAL A 123 -4.95 -14.48 0.55
C VAL A 123 -3.88 -15.06 1.46
N LEU A 124 -3.02 -14.21 2.03
CA LEU A 124 -1.89 -14.63 2.87
C LEU A 124 -2.30 -15.41 4.14
N PRO A 125 -3.28 -14.97 4.96
CA PRO A 125 -3.70 -15.75 6.12
C PRO A 125 -4.35 -17.09 5.74
N VAL A 126 -5.12 -17.13 4.64
CA VAL A 126 -5.71 -18.38 4.13
C VAL A 126 -4.63 -19.35 3.65
N ALA A 127 -3.63 -18.85 2.92
CA ALA A 127 -2.52 -19.65 2.42
C ALA A 127 -1.70 -20.25 3.58
N PHE A 128 -1.33 -19.45 4.57
CA PHE A 128 -0.61 -19.92 5.75
C PHE A 128 -1.42 -20.91 6.59
N TYR A 129 -2.73 -20.66 6.75
CA TYR A 129 -3.60 -21.61 7.46
C TYR A 129 -3.66 -22.97 6.75
N VAL A 130 -3.88 -22.99 5.44
CA VAL A 130 -3.91 -24.24 4.66
C VAL A 130 -2.56 -24.94 4.70
N GLN A 131 -1.45 -24.21 4.54
CA GLN A 131 -0.10 -24.80 4.53
C GLN A 131 0.28 -25.40 5.89
N LEU A 132 -0.09 -24.74 7.00
CA LEU A 132 0.19 -25.22 8.36
C LEU A 132 -0.61 -26.48 8.70
N TYR A 133 -1.88 -26.54 8.30
CA TYR A 133 -2.78 -27.64 8.68
C TYR A 133 -2.96 -28.73 7.63
N LYS A 134 -2.30 -28.61 6.46
CA LYS A 134 -2.34 -29.58 5.36
C LYS A 134 -2.06 -31.03 5.79
N ASN A 135 -1.23 -31.21 6.82
CA ASN A 135 -0.77 -32.53 7.27
C ASN A 135 -1.43 -33.04 8.56
N GLN A 136 -2.29 -32.25 9.23
CA GLN A 136 -2.77 -32.58 10.59
C GLN A 136 -4.29 -32.58 10.78
N ILE A 137 -5.07 -31.96 9.89
CA ILE A 137 -6.52 -31.79 10.13
C ILE A 137 -7.37 -32.30 8.97
N THR A 138 -8.31 -33.20 9.27
CA THR A 138 -9.48 -33.45 8.43
C THR A 138 -10.35 -32.19 8.50
N PHE A 139 -10.16 -31.25 7.57
CA PHE A 139 -10.91 -29.99 7.56
C PHE A 139 -12.42 -30.25 7.65
N SER A 140 -13.06 -29.72 8.70
CA SER A 140 -14.51 -29.72 8.82
C SER A 140 -15.12 -28.89 7.69
N PHE A 141 -16.34 -29.23 7.27
CA PHE A 141 -17.02 -28.51 6.20
C PHE A 141 -17.16 -27.00 6.52
N MET A 142 -17.34 -26.66 7.80
CA MET A 142 -17.44 -25.26 8.26
C MET A 142 -16.14 -24.48 8.10
N ASP A 143 -14.98 -25.12 8.28
CA ASP A 143 -13.67 -24.46 8.13
C ASP A 143 -13.36 -24.20 6.65
N LYS A 144 -13.68 -25.16 5.78
CA LYS A 144 -13.54 -24.97 4.33
C LYS A 144 -14.47 -23.85 3.84
N LEU A 145 -15.69 -23.81 4.36
CA LEU A 145 -16.67 -22.78 4.01
C LEU A 145 -16.20 -21.40 4.44
N SER A 146 -15.73 -21.23 5.69
CA SER A 146 -15.26 -19.93 6.18
C SER A 146 -14.04 -19.42 5.43
N LEU A 147 -13.05 -20.28 5.14
CA LEU A 147 -11.89 -19.94 4.32
C LEU A 147 -12.28 -19.56 2.89
N GLY A 148 -13.19 -20.33 2.28
CA GLY A 148 -13.73 -20.03 0.95
C GLY A 148 -14.44 -18.68 0.91
N LEU A 149 -15.23 -18.37 1.94
CA LEU A 149 -15.97 -17.11 2.04
C LEU A 149 -15.04 -15.90 2.17
N ILE A 150 -13.99 -16.01 3.00
CA ILE A 150 -12.93 -14.98 3.15
C ILE A 150 -12.24 -14.73 1.79
N LEU A 151 -11.93 -15.79 1.05
CA LEU A 151 -11.27 -15.69 -0.25
C LEU A 151 -12.20 -15.06 -1.31
N VAL A 152 -13.48 -15.44 -1.33
CA VAL A 152 -14.48 -14.87 -2.24
C VAL A 152 -14.69 -13.38 -1.95
N ILE A 153 -14.86 -12.99 -0.68
CA ILE A 153 -14.96 -11.58 -0.29
C ILE A 153 -13.71 -10.81 -0.71
N GLY A 154 -12.53 -11.37 -0.45
CA GLY A 154 -11.27 -10.76 -0.87
C GLY A 154 -11.16 -10.56 -2.37
N MET A 155 -11.62 -11.54 -3.17
CA MET A 155 -11.61 -11.41 -4.63
C MET A 155 -12.62 -10.36 -5.12
N ILE A 156 -13.81 -10.29 -4.52
CA ILE A 156 -14.81 -9.26 -4.85
C ILE A 156 -14.24 -7.87 -4.53
N CYS A 157 -13.61 -7.71 -3.36
CA CYS A 157 -12.98 -6.45 -2.95
C CYS A 157 -11.85 -6.04 -3.91
N PHE A 158 -11.01 -7.01 -4.30
CA PHE A 158 -9.93 -6.81 -5.26
C PHE A 158 -10.44 -6.36 -6.63
N ILE A 159 -11.46 -7.05 -7.17
CA ILE A 159 -12.05 -6.72 -8.48
C ILE A 159 -12.74 -5.36 -8.44
N ALA A 160 -13.53 -5.08 -7.40
CA ALA A 160 -14.24 -3.81 -7.25
C ALA A 160 -13.26 -2.63 -7.13
N GLY A 161 -12.23 -2.75 -6.29
CA GLY A 161 -11.20 -1.72 -6.13
C GLY A 161 -10.41 -1.49 -7.42
N SER A 162 -10.01 -2.57 -8.08
CA SER A 162 -9.28 -2.51 -9.35
C SER A 162 -10.11 -1.89 -10.48
N TYR A 163 -11.40 -2.23 -10.54
CA TYR A 163 -12.32 -1.72 -11.56
C TYR A 163 -12.58 -0.22 -11.37
N PHE A 164 -12.84 0.22 -10.13
CA PHE A 164 -13.12 1.62 -9.82
C PHE A 164 -11.91 2.50 -10.10
N SER A 165 -10.73 2.16 -9.55
CA SER A 165 -9.51 2.92 -9.80
C SER A 165 -9.07 2.86 -11.27
N GLY A 166 -9.26 1.73 -11.95
CA GLY A 166 -8.91 1.57 -13.36
C GLY A 166 -9.77 2.42 -14.30
N ARG A 167 -11.07 2.50 -14.05
CA ARG A 167 -11.99 3.39 -14.79
C ARG A 167 -11.62 4.85 -14.60
N ASP A 168 -11.33 5.24 -13.37
CA ASP A 168 -10.94 6.60 -13.03
C ASP A 168 -9.58 7.00 -13.63
N LEU A 169 -8.65 6.05 -13.79
CA LEU A 169 -7.38 6.28 -14.47
C LEU A 169 -7.59 6.49 -15.97
N LEU A 170 -8.41 5.66 -16.62
CA LEU A 170 -8.70 5.78 -18.06
C LEU A 170 -9.47 7.05 -18.42
N SER A 171 -10.38 7.53 -17.55
CA SER A 171 -11.09 8.79 -17.77
C SER A 171 -10.23 10.04 -17.57
N SER A 172 -9.01 9.87 -17.07
CA SER A 172 -8.06 10.95 -16.81
C SER A 172 -6.97 11.10 -17.87
N PHE A 173 -6.99 10.23 -18.90
CA PHE A 173 -6.25 10.39 -20.15
C PHE A 173 -7.15 11.01 -21.23
#